data_AF-A0A1J4XCZ8-F1
#
_entry.id   AF-A0A1J4XCZ8-F1
#
_cell.length_a   1.000
_cell.length_b   1.000
_cell.length_c   1.000
_cell.angle_alpha   90.00
_cell.angle_beta   90.00
_cell.angle_gamma   90.00
#
_symmetry.space_group_name_H-M   'P 1'
#
loop_
_entity.id
_entity.type
_entity.pdbx_description
1 polymer ?
#
loop_
_entity_poly.entity_id
_entity_poly.type
_entity_poly.pdbx_seq_one_letter_code
_entity_poly.pdbx_strand_id
1 'polypeptide(L)'
;MERLTQRLNQARQALTSLQELTGLERPTLVERDAAIQRFEYTVEALWKTAQLTLSRRYGVELASPKPVVRACAQNGLLDEVDARAAMAMIDDRNLTAHTYNAPLAASIHGRLASHAELLERWLTALEKGPE
;
A
#
# COMPACT_ATOMS: atom_id res chain seq x y z
N MET A 1 -19.41 -4.50 -11.65
CA MET A 1 -17.99 -4.78 -11.94
C MET A 1 -17.18 -3.50 -12.11
N GLU A 2 -17.65 -2.54 -12.90
CA GLU A 2 -17.04 -1.23 -13.20
C GLU A 2 -16.35 -0.50 -12.01
N ARG A 3 -17.01 -0.38 -10.85
CA ARG A 3 -16.42 0.27 -9.66
C ARG A 3 -15.15 -0.40 -9.11
N LEU A 4 -15.00 -1.72 -9.25
CA LEU A 4 -13.78 -2.41 -8.78
C LEU A 4 -12.63 -2.17 -9.75
N THR A 5 -12.89 -2.28 -11.06
CA THR A 5 -11.93 -1.94 -12.11
C THR A 5 -11.43 -0.50 -11.96
N GLN A 6 -12.33 0.46 -11.71
CA GLN A 6 -11.95 1.85 -11.46
C GLN A 6 -11.01 1.98 -10.25
N ARG A 7 -11.28 1.28 -9.14
CA ARG A 7 -10.43 1.33 -7.95
C ARG A 7 -9.06 0.68 -8.17
N LEU A 8 -9.00 -0.44 -8.88
CA LEU A 8 -7.73 -1.07 -9.27
C LEU A 8 -6.90 -0.09 -10.11
N ASN A 9 -7.50 0.56 -11.11
CA ASN A 9 -6.82 1.56 -11.94
C ASN A 9 -6.33 2.76 -11.12
N GLN A 10 -7.12 3.25 -10.16
CA GLN A 10 -6.71 4.35 -9.27
C GLN A 10 -5.56 3.94 -8.35
N ALA A 11 -5.62 2.74 -7.77
CA ALA A 11 -4.52 2.21 -6.95
C ALA A 11 -3.25 2.02 -7.78
N ARG A 12 -3.37 1.58 -9.03
CA ARG A 12 -2.25 1.45 -9.98
C ARG A 12 -1.59 2.80 -10.27
N GLN A 13 -2.40 3.82 -10.59
CA GLN A 13 -1.90 5.18 -10.84
C GLN A 13 -1.19 5.76 -9.61
N ALA A 14 -1.75 5.56 -8.41
CA ALA A 14 -1.14 5.98 -7.16
C ALA A 14 0.21 5.28 -6.91
N LEU A 15 0.29 3.98 -7.18
CA LEU A 15 1.52 3.24 -7.03
C LEU A 15 2.60 3.68 -8.04
N THR A 16 2.22 3.90 -9.31
CA THR A 16 3.14 4.42 -10.33
C THR A 16 3.73 5.77 -9.91
N SER A 17 2.91 6.69 -9.37
CA SER A 17 3.43 7.97 -8.90
C SER A 17 4.33 7.82 -7.67
N LEU A 18 4.08 6.88 -6.75
CA LEU A 18 5.03 6.58 -5.67
C LEU A 18 6.37 6.08 -6.23
N GLN A 19 6.33 5.14 -7.18
CA GLN A 19 7.52 4.53 -7.77
C GLN A 19 8.47 5.57 -8.39
N GLU A 20 7.95 6.64 -8.99
CA GLU A 20 8.73 7.77 -9.51
C GLU A 20 9.69 8.40 -8.48
N LEU A 21 9.36 8.33 -7.19
CA LEU A 21 10.14 8.96 -6.11
C LEU A 21 10.94 7.96 -5.26
N THR A 22 10.66 6.66 -5.37
CA THR A 22 11.31 5.62 -4.55
C THR A 22 12.78 5.34 -4.90
N GLY A 23 13.25 5.83 -6.05
CA GLY A 23 14.63 5.66 -6.52
C GLY A 23 15.59 6.83 -6.23
N LEU A 24 15.15 7.85 -5.49
CA LEU A 24 15.97 9.02 -5.19
C LEU A 24 16.97 8.72 -4.06
N GLU A 25 18.27 8.66 -4.40
CA GLU A 25 19.33 8.42 -3.40
C GLU A 25 19.48 9.58 -2.40
N ARG A 26 19.31 10.82 -2.88
CA ARG A 26 19.51 12.05 -2.10
C ARG A 26 18.37 13.04 -2.36
N PRO A 27 17.15 12.74 -1.90
CA PRO A 27 16.01 13.62 -2.11
C PRO A 27 16.19 14.92 -1.33
N THR A 28 15.77 16.03 -1.94
CA THR A 28 15.46 17.26 -1.23
C THR A 28 14.35 17.03 -0.19
N LEU A 29 14.16 18.00 0.71
CA LEU A 29 13.05 17.92 1.69
C LEU A 29 11.69 17.82 1.00
N VAL A 30 11.47 18.63 -0.06
CA VAL A 30 10.22 18.64 -0.83
C VAL A 30 9.98 17.29 -1.52
N GLU A 31 11.01 16.69 -2.12
CA GLU A 31 10.88 15.37 -2.76
C GLU A 31 10.59 14.27 -1.73
N ARG A 32 11.21 14.33 -0.55
CA ARG A 32 10.94 13.39 0.53
C ARG A 32 9.50 13.50 1.04
N ASP A 33 9.04 14.71 1.30
CA ASP A 33 7.68 14.97 1.78
C ASP A 33 6.65 14.54 0.73
N ALA A 34 6.93 14.82 -0.55
CA ALA A 34 6.13 14.32 -1.65
C ALA A 34 6.09 12.79 -1.65
N ALA A 35 7.24 12.10 -1.57
CA ALA A 35 7.32 10.65 -1.57
C ALA A 35 6.51 10.02 -0.41
N ILE A 36 6.60 10.60 0.79
CA ILE A 36 5.81 10.18 1.95
C ILE A 36 4.32 10.40 1.71
N GLN A 37 3.92 11.55 1.16
CA GLN A 37 2.52 11.80 0.82
C GLN A 37 2.01 10.81 -0.23
N ARG A 38 2.84 10.46 -1.23
CA ARG A 38 2.50 9.46 -2.25
C ARG A 38 2.35 8.07 -1.65
N PHE A 39 3.19 7.73 -0.69
CA PHE A 39 3.06 6.50 0.08
C PHE A 39 1.73 6.43 0.84
N GLU A 40 1.36 7.49 1.57
CA GLU A 40 0.11 7.53 2.33
C GLU A 40 -1.12 7.28 1.46
N TYR A 41 -1.28 8.04 0.37
CA TYR A 41 -2.46 7.89 -0.48
C TYR A 41 -2.45 6.58 -1.26
N THR A 42 -1.27 6.02 -1.55
CA THR A 42 -1.16 4.74 -2.27
C THR A 42 -1.60 3.59 -1.38
N VAL A 43 -1.13 3.56 -0.13
CA VAL A 43 -1.60 2.61 0.88
C VAL A 43 -3.11 2.76 1.04
N GLU A 44 -3.63 3.98 1.16
CA GLU A 44 -5.05 4.27 1.29
C GLU A 44 -5.90 3.72 0.13
N ALA A 45 -5.47 3.99 -1.11
CA ALA A 45 -6.13 3.51 -2.31
C ALA A 45 -6.10 1.99 -2.39
N LEU A 46 -4.95 1.37 -2.09
CA LEU A 46 -4.77 -0.08 -2.21
C LEU A 46 -5.57 -0.83 -1.15
N TRP A 47 -5.51 -0.46 0.14
CA TRP A 47 -6.25 -1.21 1.17
C TRP A 47 -7.77 -1.08 0.97
N LYS A 48 -8.26 0.07 0.50
CA LYS A 48 -9.67 0.26 0.11
C LYS A 48 -10.07 -0.53 -1.14
N THR A 49 -9.11 -0.83 -2.00
CA THR A 49 -9.32 -1.70 -3.16
C THR A 49 -9.36 -3.16 -2.71
N ALA A 50 -8.42 -3.59 -1.87
CA ALA A 50 -8.41 -4.90 -1.24
C ALA A 50 -9.70 -5.18 -0.46
N GLN A 51 -10.16 -4.21 0.34
CA GLN A 51 -11.45 -4.27 1.05
C GLN A 51 -12.62 -4.55 0.09
N LEU A 52 -12.70 -3.81 -1.02
CA LEU A 52 -13.76 -4.00 -2.02
C LEU A 52 -13.63 -5.34 -2.74
N THR A 53 -12.41 -5.81 -3.01
CA THR A 53 -12.15 -7.13 -3.58
C THR A 53 -12.64 -8.23 -2.64
N LEU A 54 -12.31 -8.15 -1.36
CA LEU A 54 -12.75 -9.08 -0.31
C LEU A 54 -14.28 -9.14 -0.21
N SER A 55 -14.93 -7.99 -0.15
CA SER A 55 -16.40 -7.88 -0.16
C SER A 55 -17.01 -8.55 -1.39
N ARG A 56 -16.51 -8.24 -2.59
CA ARG A 56 -17.11 -8.70 -3.86
C ARG A 56 -16.83 -10.14 -4.23
N ARG A 57 -15.61 -10.62 -3.99
CA ARG A 57 -15.16 -11.94 -4.43
C ARG A 57 -15.31 -13.01 -3.35
N TYR A 58 -15.29 -12.61 -2.07
CA TYR A 58 -15.25 -13.53 -0.94
C TYR A 58 -16.39 -13.29 0.07
N GLY A 59 -17.20 -12.25 -0.10
CA GLY A 59 -18.29 -11.93 0.82
C GLY A 59 -17.82 -11.45 2.20
N VAL A 60 -16.58 -10.95 2.30
CA VAL A 60 -15.96 -10.54 3.57
C VAL A 60 -16.00 -9.02 3.70
N GLU A 61 -16.80 -8.52 4.65
CA GLU A 61 -16.93 -7.08 4.97
C GLU A 61 -16.04 -6.71 6.16
N LEU A 62 -15.15 -5.73 5.96
CA LEU A 62 -14.18 -5.27 6.96
C LEU A 62 -14.10 -3.76 6.96
N ALA A 63 -13.70 -3.15 8.08
CA ALA A 63 -13.74 -1.70 8.26
C ALA A 63 -12.38 -1.03 8.47
N SER A 64 -11.27 -1.79 8.48
CA SER A 64 -9.94 -1.22 8.73
C SER A 64 -8.79 -1.95 8.03
N PRO A 65 -7.62 -1.31 7.84
CA PRO A 65 -6.55 -1.84 6.99
C PRO A 65 -5.94 -3.15 7.49
N LYS A 66 -5.63 -3.27 8.80
CA LYS A 66 -5.00 -4.48 9.35
C LYS A 66 -5.89 -5.73 9.23
N PRO A 67 -7.20 -5.69 9.53
CA PRO A 67 -8.11 -6.79 9.23
C PRO A 67 -8.16 -7.14 7.73
N VAL A 68 -8.13 -6.14 6.84
CA VAL A 68 -8.09 -6.37 5.39
C VAL A 68 -6.83 -7.15 4.99
N VAL A 69 -5.65 -6.80 5.51
CA VAL A 69 -4.42 -7.56 5.27
C VAL A 69 -4.57 -9.03 5.71
N ARG A 70 -5.09 -9.27 6.92
CA ARG A 70 -5.30 -10.64 7.43
C ARG A 70 -6.25 -11.43 6.55
N ALA A 71 -7.34 -10.83 6.10
CA ALA A 71 -8.29 -11.49 5.22
C ALA A 71 -7.71 -11.74 3.82
N CYS A 72 -6.87 -10.84 3.29
CA CYS A 72 -6.13 -11.10 2.07
C CYS A 72 -5.23 -12.34 2.22
N ALA A 73 -4.51 -12.47 3.33
CA ALA A 73 -3.68 -13.66 3.59
C ALA A 73 -4.52 -14.95 3.70
N GLN A 74 -5.63 -14.91 4.43
CA GLN A 74 -6.54 -16.05 4.58
C GLN A 74 -7.17 -16.54 3.26
N ASN A 75 -7.27 -15.65 2.26
CA ASN A 75 -7.88 -15.93 0.97
C ASN A 75 -6.84 -16.09 -0.16
N GLY A 76 -5.55 -16.26 0.18
CA GLY A 76 -4.48 -16.50 -0.79
C GLY A 76 -4.10 -15.29 -1.66
N LEU A 77 -4.54 -14.08 -1.29
CA LEU A 77 -4.17 -12.83 -1.99
C LEU A 77 -2.82 -12.27 -1.51
N LEU A 78 -2.32 -12.77 -0.38
CA LEU A 78 -1.01 -12.48 0.17
C LEU A 78 -0.45 -13.78 0.76
N ASP A 79 0.84 -14.03 0.59
CA ASP A 79 1.53 -15.07 1.34
C ASP A 79 1.87 -14.59 2.77
N GLU A 80 2.44 -15.48 3.59
CA GLU A 80 2.77 -15.17 4.97
C GLU A 80 3.84 -14.06 5.11
N VAL A 81 4.78 -13.99 4.17
CA VAL A 81 5.88 -13.00 4.16
C VAL A 81 5.33 -11.63 3.82
N ASP A 82 4.58 -11.53 2.72
CA ASP A 82 3.97 -10.29 2.25
C ASP A 82 2.87 -9.82 3.20
N ALA A 83 2.12 -10.71 3.86
CA ALA A 83 1.15 -10.32 4.89
C ALA A 83 1.83 -9.66 6.10
N ARG A 84 2.96 -10.21 6.58
CA ARG A 84 3.73 -9.57 7.66
C ARG A 84 4.30 -8.22 7.23
N ALA A 85 4.85 -8.15 6.01
CA ALA A 85 5.39 -6.91 5.46
C ALA A 85 4.28 -5.85 5.32
N ALA A 86 3.08 -6.25 4.88
CA ALA A 86 1.93 -5.35 4.76
C ALA A 86 1.45 -4.84 6.12
N MET A 87 1.47 -5.67 7.16
CA MET A 87 1.15 -5.22 8.51
C MET A 87 2.14 -4.14 9.00
N ALA A 88 3.44 -4.33 8.76
CA ALA A 88 4.47 -3.35 9.10
C ALA A 88 4.34 -2.07 8.26
N MET A 89 4.01 -2.18 6.98
CA MET A 89 3.74 -1.05 6.09
C MET A 89 2.55 -0.21 6.58
N ILE A 90 1.48 -0.84 7.06
CA ILE A 90 0.35 -0.11 7.67
C ILE A 90 0.81 0.65 8.93
N ASP A 91 1.71 0.08 9.73
CA ASP A 91 2.28 0.76 10.89
C ASP A 91 3.15 1.96 10.48
N ASP A 92 3.99 1.81 9.46
CA ASP A 92 4.75 2.93 8.88
C ASP A 92 3.84 4.05 8.36
N ARG A 93 2.74 3.70 7.67
CA ARG A 93 1.72 4.68 7.23
C ARG A 93 1.06 5.39 8.39
N ASN A 94 0.89 4.76 9.55
CA ASN A 94 0.35 5.46 10.72
C ASN A 94 1.36 6.46 11.30
N LEU A 95 2.65 6.15 11.20
CA LEU A 95 3.74 7.01 11.68
C LEU A 95 3.98 8.23 10.79
N THR A 96 3.49 8.26 9.54
CA THR A 96 3.72 9.38 8.62
C THR A 96 3.11 10.70 9.13
N ALA A 97 2.07 10.64 9.96
CA ALA A 97 1.50 11.82 10.64
C ALA A 97 2.51 12.54 11.56
N HIS A 98 3.63 11.88 11.89
CA HIS A 98 4.70 12.42 12.74
C HIS A 98 5.98 12.79 11.97
N THR A 99 5.92 12.88 10.65
CA THR A 99 7.09 13.12 9.78
C THR A 99 7.68 14.52 9.87
N TYR A 100 7.07 15.44 10.62
CA TYR A 100 7.75 16.65 11.10
C TYR A 100 9.03 16.32 11.91
N ASN A 101 9.14 15.11 12.46
CA ASN A 101 10.39 14.55 12.97
C ASN A 101 11.27 14.09 11.79
N ALA A 102 12.31 14.87 11.48
CA ALA A 102 13.19 14.60 10.34
C ALA A 102 13.88 13.21 10.36
N PRO A 103 14.40 12.70 11.50
CA PRO A 103 14.88 11.32 11.60
C PRO A 103 13.82 10.27 11.22
N LEU A 104 12.57 10.45 11.67
CA LEU A 104 11.48 9.54 11.33
C LEU A 104 11.15 9.60 9.84
N ALA A 105 11.07 10.81 9.26
CA ALA A 105 10.83 10.99 7.83
C ALA A 105 11.93 10.33 6.97
N ALA A 106 13.20 10.47 7.36
CA ALA A 106 14.31 9.80 6.69
C ALA A 106 14.22 8.27 6.80
N SER A 107 13.85 7.77 7.98
CA SER A 107 13.65 6.34 8.23
C SER A 107 12.53 5.75 7.37
N ILE A 108 11.37 6.40 7.30
CA ILE A 108 10.24 5.98 6.45
C ILE A 108 10.64 6.06 4.97
N HIS A 109 11.26 7.16 4.54
CA HIS A 109 11.73 7.32 3.17
C HIS A 109 12.64 6.17 2.73
N GLY A 110 13.58 5.76 3.59
CA GLY A 110 14.49 4.64 3.32
C GLY A 110 13.81 3.28 3.13
N ARG A 111 12.54 3.12 3.54
CA ARG A 111 11.75 1.89 3.34
C ARG A 111 10.78 1.97 2.16
N LEU A 112 10.60 3.14 1.53
CA LEU A 112 9.58 3.34 0.50
C LEU A 112 9.77 2.43 -0.71
N ALA A 113 11.00 2.14 -1.12
CA ALA A 113 11.26 1.21 -2.22
C ALA A 113 10.71 -0.19 -1.94
N SER A 114 11.02 -0.76 -0.77
CA SER A 114 10.50 -2.06 -0.36
C SER A 114 8.98 -2.06 -0.20
N HIS A 115 8.40 -0.96 0.30
CA HIS A 115 6.94 -0.81 0.37
C HIS A 115 6.30 -0.74 -1.01
N ALA A 116 6.90 -0.03 -1.97
CA ALA A 116 6.41 0.05 -3.33
C ALA A 116 6.44 -1.32 -4.04
N GLU A 117 7.50 -2.11 -3.84
CA GLU A 117 7.58 -3.49 -4.35
C GLU A 117 6.48 -4.38 -3.75
N LEU A 118 6.22 -4.26 -2.45
CA LEU A 118 5.14 -5.00 -1.79
C LEU A 118 3.76 -4.58 -2.32
N LEU A 119 3.52 -3.27 -2.47
CA LEU A 119 2.27 -2.73 -3.02
C LEU A 119 2.04 -3.24 -4.45
N GLU A 120 3.10 -3.35 -5.26
CA GLU A 120 3.05 -3.89 -6.62
C GLU A 120 2.61 -5.36 -6.65
N ARG A 121 3.22 -6.20 -5.80
CA ARG A 121 2.84 -7.61 -5.68
C ARG A 121 1.40 -7.75 -5.20
N TRP A 122 1.03 -7.01 -4.16
CA TRP A 122 -0.32 -7.07 -3.61
C TRP A 122 -1.37 -6.62 -4.63
N LEU A 123 -1.14 -5.50 -5.34
CA LEU A 123 -2.07 -5.01 -6.36
C LEU A 123 -2.22 -6.01 -7.51
N THR A 124 -1.11 -6.62 -7.94
CA THR A 124 -1.13 -7.66 -8.98
C THR A 124 -1.94 -8.88 -8.56
N ALA A 125 -1.83 -9.32 -7.30
CA ALA A 125 -2.66 -10.40 -6.75
C ALA A 125 -4.15 -10.02 -6.72
N LEU A 126 -4.48 -8.76 -6.39
CA LEU A 126 -5.87 -8.28 -6.42
C LEU A 126 -6.44 -8.25 -7.85
N GLU A 127 -5.63 -7.96 -8.87
CA GLU A 127 -6.06 -7.98 -10.27
C GLU A 127 -6.35 -9.41 -10.75
N LYS A 128 -5.42 -10.35 -10.49
CA LYS A 128 -5.50 -11.73 -10.99
C LYS A 128 -6.46 -12.63 -10.20
N GLY A 129 -6.57 -12.41 -8.89
CA GLY A 129 -7.17 -13.39 -7.97
C GLY A 129 -6.14 -14.41 -7.46
N PRO A 130 -6.54 -15.33 -6.57
CA PRO A 130 -5.65 -16.36 -6.03
C PRO A 130 -5.28 -17.34 -7.15
N GLU A 131 -4.02 -17.78 -7.17
CA GLU A 131 -3.56 -18.90 -8.02
C GLU A 131 -4.12 -20.25 -7.53
#